data_AF-A0A1J0VNK3-F1
#
_entry.id   AF-A0A1J0VNK3-F1
#
_cell.length_a   1.000
_cell.length_b   1.000
_cell.length_c   1.000
_cell.angle_alpha   90.00
_cell.angle_beta   90.00
_cell.angle_gamma   90.00
#
_symmetry.space_group_name_H-M   'P 1'
#
loop_
_entity.id
_entity.type
_entity.pdbx_description
1 polymer ?
#
loop_
_entity_poly.entity_id
_entity_poly.type
_entity_poly.pdbx_seq_one_letter_code
_entity_poly.pdbx_strand_id
1 'polypeptide(L)'
;MVRITDGARHSRDADLMRTDVTAEEAIIELRALLDRPTDLDPLSFQVKRSKSNPGGPDAAQLTADVYYGATLLYTFPIDLSIRTTLAAGTDQVVPVSMIDIDGFAELPPFTVMSLADQIGDKVAAMYQLYGARNNTPSTRYHDLVDLHLIIARFPIDAASTAAALQLQQHRRPNLTLPAAVRSPGPQWAAGYPKEARAAKLAARLHTLDEAFAVLAEFLDPLLDGTRTSGIWEPLRQSWSDL
;
A
#
# COMPACT_ATOMS: atom_id res chain seq x y z
N MET A 1 -5.01 12.25 -6.29
CA MET A 1 -5.41 10.99 -5.62
C MET A 1 -5.31 9.88 -6.63
N VAL A 2 -4.70 8.74 -6.29
CA VAL A 2 -4.26 7.79 -7.33
C VAL A 2 -5.37 6.82 -7.72
N ARG A 3 -5.72 5.85 -6.86
CA ARG A 3 -6.68 4.79 -7.22
C ARG A 3 -8.07 4.93 -6.59
N ILE A 4 -8.15 5.37 -5.33
CA ILE A 4 -9.43 5.46 -4.60
C ILE A 4 -9.83 6.93 -4.49
N THR A 5 -10.95 7.24 -5.15
CA THR A 5 -11.73 8.48 -5.29
C THR A 5 -12.12 9.27 -4.04
N ASP A 6 -12.52 8.50 -3.06
CA ASP A 6 -13.47 8.94 -2.06
C ASP A 6 -13.38 8.01 -0.85
N GLY A 7 -13.45 8.60 0.35
CA GLY A 7 -13.34 7.82 1.59
C GLY A 7 -12.00 7.11 1.79
N ALA A 8 -10.98 7.39 0.97
CA ALA A 8 -9.61 7.01 1.28
C ALA A 8 -9.11 7.82 2.47
N ARG A 9 -8.36 7.18 3.38
CA ARG A 9 -7.63 7.90 4.43
C ARG A 9 -6.52 8.74 3.80
N HIS A 10 -6.20 9.89 4.40
CA HIS A 10 -5.03 10.66 4.01
C HIS A 10 -3.74 9.89 4.35
N SER A 11 -2.87 9.70 3.35
CA SER A 11 -1.48 9.27 3.58
C SER A 11 -0.58 10.50 3.75
N ARG A 12 0.50 10.34 4.50
CA ARG A 12 1.48 11.42 4.75
C ARG A 12 2.80 11.19 4.02
N ASP A 13 2.99 9.98 3.52
CA ASP A 13 4.15 9.42 2.85
C ASP A 13 3.85 9.19 1.37
N ALA A 14 4.92 9.17 0.57
CA ALA A 14 4.90 8.64 -0.78
C ALA A 14 5.77 7.38 -0.84
N ASP A 15 5.16 6.25 -1.18
CA ASP A 15 5.88 5.00 -1.43
C ASP A 15 6.30 4.92 -2.89
N LEU A 16 7.60 4.78 -3.14
CA LEU A 16 8.17 4.54 -4.45
C LEU A 16 8.78 3.14 -4.52
N MET A 17 8.65 2.52 -5.68
CA MET A 17 9.19 1.19 -5.93
C MET A 17 9.94 1.17 -7.26
N ARG A 18 11.10 0.52 -7.26
CA ARG A 18 11.86 0.17 -8.46
C ARG A 18 12.17 -1.31 -8.48
N THR A 19 12.40 -1.87 -9.66
CA THR A 19 12.58 -3.32 -9.83
C THR A 19 13.88 -3.68 -10.56
N ASP A 20 14.57 -2.66 -11.08
CA ASP A 20 15.57 -2.74 -12.14
C ASP A 20 16.93 -2.11 -11.75
N VAL A 21 16.97 -1.38 -10.64
CA VAL A 21 18.12 -0.60 -10.18
C VAL A 21 18.31 -0.73 -8.68
N THR A 22 19.48 -0.34 -8.19
CA THR A 22 19.75 -0.20 -6.76
C THR A 22 19.05 1.04 -6.16
N ALA A 23 18.95 1.09 -4.82
CA ALA A 23 18.38 2.26 -4.16
C ALA A 23 19.17 3.55 -4.44
N GLU A 24 20.50 3.47 -4.56
CA GLU A 24 21.32 4.66 -4.83
C GLU A 24 21.11 5.19 -6.26
N GLU A 25 21.09 4.30 -7.25
CA GLU A 25 20.79 4.68 -8.65
C GLU A 25 19.40 5.31 -8.78
N ALA A 26 18.39 4.74 -8.12
CA ALA A 26 17.04 5.30 -8.10
C ALA A 26 16.98 6.69 -7.43
N ILE A 27 17.76 6.94 -6.38
CA ILE A 27 17.84 8.27 -5.73
C ILE A 27 18.52 9.29 -6.65
N ILE A 28 19.60 8.90 -7.32
CA ILE A 28 20.30 9.76 -8.28
C ILE A 28 19.36 10.13 -9.42
N GLU A 29 18.66 9.15 -9.97
CA GLU A 29 17.68 9.36 -11.03
C GLU A 29 16.53 10.26 -10.56
N LEU A 30 15.94 10.01 -9.39
CA LEU A 30 14.86 10.83 -8.83
C LEU A 30 15.28 12.30 -8.71
N ARG A 31 16.48 12.58 -8.19
CA ARG A 31 17.00 13.96 -8.11
C ARG A 31 17.19 14.58 -9.48
N ALA A 32 17.78 13.84 -10.41
CA ALA A 32 17.98 14.31 -11.78
C ALA A 32 16.66 14.56 -12.53
N LEU A 33 15.59 13.86 -12.18
CA LEU A 33 14.24 14.11 -12.72
C LEU A 33 13.62 15.37 -12.10
N LEU A 34 13.77 15.58 -10.79
CA LEU A 34 13.23 16.75 -10.09
C LEU A 34 13.93 18.07 -10.45
N ASP A 35 15.18 18.01 -10.90
CA ASP A 35 15.93 19.18 -11.39
C ASP A 35 15.55 19.57 -12.83
N ARG A 36 14.77 18.75 -13.55
CA ARG A 36 14.34 19.07 -14.92
C ARG A 36 13.20 20.08 -14.89
N PRO A 37 13.19 21.08 -15.80
CA PRO A 37 12.02 21.90 -16.01
C PRO A 37 10.81 21.04 -16.37
N THR A 38 9.67 21.36 -15.77
CA THR A 38 8.38 20.72 -16.03
C THR A 38 7.34 21.80 -16.29
N ASP A 39 6.37 21.50 -17.15
CA ASP A 39 5.17 22.31 -17.36
C ASP A 39 3.97 21.79 -16.55
N LEU A 40 4.17 20.75 -15.73
CA LEU A 40 3.13 20.17 -14.89
C LEU A 40 2.68 21.10 -13.77
N ASP A 41 3.61 21.78 -13.11
CA ASP A 41 3.33 22.67 -11.99
C ASP A 41 4.54 23.59 -11.71
N PRO A 42 4.35 24.69 -10.95
CA PRO A 42 5.41 25.63 -10.61
C PRO A 42 6.23 25.19 -9.38
N LEU A 43 6.03 23.98 -8.85
CA LEU A 43 6.70 23.52 -7.64
C LEU A 43 8.11 23.02 -7.96
N SER A 44 9.01 23.16 -6.99
CA SER A 44 10.32 22.51 -7.03
C SER A 44 10.53 21.67 -5.77
N PHE A 45 11.34 20.63 -5.89
CA PHE A 45 11.50 19.61 -4.87
C PHE A 45 12.97 19.42 -4.54
N GLN A 46 13.30 19.31 -3.25
CA GLN A 46 14.62 18.90 -2.79
C GLN A 46 14.53 17.59 -2.00
N VAL A 47 15.20 16.55 -2.51
CA VAL A 47 15.16 15.21 -1.91
C VAL A 47 16.47 14.87 -1.18
N LYS A 48 16.35 14.57 0.11
CA LYS A 48 17.46 14.19 0.99
C LYS A 48 17.19 12.86 1.69
N ARG A 49 18.23 12.06 1.94
CA ARG A 49 18.14 10.87 2.79
C ARG A 49 17.77 11.29 4.21
N SER A 50 16.89 10.52 4.85
CA SER A 50 16.53 10.71 6.25
C SER A 50 17.73 10.41 7.15
N LYS A 51 17.86 11.14 8.27
CA LYS A 51 18.92 10.92 9.28
C LYS A 51 18.83 9.53 9.92
N SER A 52 17.61 9.00 10.00
CA SER A 52 17.30 7.62 10.34
C SER A 52 17.06 6.88 9.03
N ASN A 53 18.10 6.33 8.43
CA ASN A 53 17.96 5.42 7.29
C ASN A 53 18.30 4.00 7.74
N PRO A 54 17.34 3.29 8.35
CA PRO A 54 17.52 1.88 8.71
C PRO A 54 17.55 0.96 7.46
N GLY A 55 17.34 1.50 6.26
CA GLY A 55 17.28 0.74 5.01
C GLY A 55 18.61 0.06 4.69
N GLY A 56 18.52 -1.24 4.34
CA GLY A 56 19.61 -1.98 3.70
C GLY A 56 19.84 -1.52 2.26
N PRO A 57 20.61 -2.27 1.46
CA PRO A 57 20.92 -1.89 0.07
C PRO A 57 19.67 -1.72 -0.83
N ASP A 58 18.56 -2.36 -0.46
CA ASP A 58 17.33 -2.43 -1.25
C ASP A 58 16.22 -1.50 -0.75
N ALA A 59 16.52 -0.57 0.15
CA ALA A 59 15.54 0.42 0.61
C ALA A 59 16.21 1.74 1.04
N ALA A 60 15.47 2.84 0.92
CA ALA A 60 15.90 4.13 1.45
C ALA A 60 14.71 4.93 1.98
N GLN A 61 14.90 5.55 3.13
CA GLN A 61 13.99 6.57 3.64
C GLN A 61 14.50 7.95 3.24
N LEU A 62 13.69 8.70 2.50
CA LEU A 62 13.99 10.03 2.03
C LEU A 62 12.97 11.03 2.60
N THR A 63 13.28 12.31 2.45
CA THR A 63 12.36 13.42 2.70
C THR A 63 12.41 14.35 1.51
N ALA A 64 11.24 14.81 1.06
CA ALA A 64 11.09 15.80 0.01
C ALA A 64 10.60 17.11 0.62
N ASP A 65 11.39 18.17 0.45
CA ASP A 65 10.99 19.54 0.72
C ASP A 65 10.38 20.14 -0.55
N VAL A 66 9.16 20.66 -0.47
CA VAL A 66 8.38 21.22 -1.59
C VAL A 66 8.41 22.75 -1.52
N TYR A 67 8.82 23.40 -2.60
CA TYR A 67 8.95 24.84 -2.68
C TYR A 67 8.05 25.43 -3.77
N TYR A 68 7.55 26.65 -3.54
CA TYR A 68 7.00 27.53 -4.57
C TYR A 68 7.86 28.79 -4.62
N GLY A 69 8.61 28.96 -5.71
CA GLY A 69 9.73 29.91 -5.74
C GLY A 69 10.72 29.63 -4.60
N ALA A 70 10.98 30.61 -3.74
CA ALA A 70 11.88 30.47 -2.60
C ALA A 70 11.18 30.01 -1.30
N THR A 71 9.86 29.86 -1.30
CA THR A 71 9.07 29.56 -0.11
C THR A 71 8.92 28.05 0.06
N LEU A 72 9.37 27.52 1.19
CA LEU A 72 9.09 26.15 1.61
C LEU A 72 7.62 26.02 1.99
N LEU A 73 6.87 25.18 1.26
CA LEU A 73 5.45 24.95 1.48
C LEU A 73 5.19 23.76 2.41
N TYR A 74 5.88 22.65 2.17
CA TYR A 74 5.62 21.39 2.88
C TYR A 74 6.83 20.46 2.82
N THR A 75 6.92 19.53 3.77
CA THR A 75 7.90 18.45 3.76
C THR A 75 7.17 17.14 4.01
N PHE A 76 7.47 16.11 3.20
CA PHE A 76 6.91 14.78 3.37
C PHE A 76 7.96 13.66 3.23
N PRO A 77 7.80 12.55 3.96
CA PRO A 77 8.64 11.36 3.81
C PRO A 77 8.37 10.64 2.48
N ILE A 78 9.42 10.07 1.91
CA ILE A 78 9.34 9.15 0.78
C ILE A 78 10.00 7.84 1.21
N ASP A 79 9.27 6.73 1.12
CA ASP A 79 9.81 5.40 1.31
C ASP A 79 10.12 4.79 -0.06
N LEU A 80 11.41 4.56 -0.35
CA LEU A 80 11.87 3.93 -1.58
C LEU A 80 12.20 2.46 -1.30
N SER A 81 11.65 1.55 -2.09
CA SER A 81 11.95 0.12 -2.03
C SER A 81 12.41 -0.42 -3.38
N ILE A 82 13.39 -1.32 -3.36
CA ILE A 82 13.83 -2.09 -4.52
C ILE A 82 13.23 -3.49 -4.41
N ARG A 83 12.47 -3.89 -5.43
CA ARG A 83 11.79 -5.19 -5.50
C ARG A 83 12.08 -5.86 -6.83
N THR A 84 12.98 -6.83 -6.81
CA THR A 84 13.41 -7.54 -8.03
C THR A 84 12.33 -8.43 -8.66
N THR A 85 11.20 -8.65 -7.98
CA THR A 85 10.08 -9.47 -8.46
C THR A 85 8.75 -8.80 -8.09
N LEU A 86 7.67 -9.17 -8.76
CA LEU A 86 6.27 -8.89 -8.41
C LEU A 86 5.46 -10.11 -8.83
N ALA A 87 4.37 -10.43 -8.12
CA ALA A 87 3.55 -11.57 -8.46
C ALA A 87 2.65 -11.28 -9.66
N ALA A 88 2.03 -10.10 -9.69
CA ALA A 88 1.10 -9.69 -10.74
C ALA A 88 1.52 -8.38 -11.46
N GLY A 89 2.62 -7.77 -11.05
CA GLY A 89 3.26 -6.67 -11.76
C GLY A 89 2.68 -5.30 -11.40
N THR A 90 2.43 -4.46 -12.41
CA THR A 90 2.01 -3.07 -12.23
C THR A 90 0.80 -2.74 -13.09
N ASP A 91 -0.04 -1.85 -12.58
CA ASP A 91 -1.17 -1.28 -13.30
C ASP A 91 -0.87 0.16 -13.72
N GLN A 92 -1.51 0.60 -14.81
CA GLN A 92 -1.56 2.01 -15.18
C GLN A 92 -2.86 2.63 -14.63
N VAL A 93 -2.73 3.69 -13.86
CA VAL A 93 -3.87 4.39 -13.24
C VAL A 93 -3.82 5.86 -13.60
N VAL A 94 -4.89 6.38 -14.19
CA VAL A 94 -5.05 7.82 -14.42
C VAL A 94 -5.53 8.45 -13.10
N PRO A 95 -4.71 9.26 -12.42
CA PRO A 95 -5.11 9.88 -11.17
C PRO A 95 -6.19 10.93 -11.42
N VAL A 96 -7.08 11.11 -10.44
CA VAL A 96 -8.07 12.20 -10.47
C VAL A 96 -7.54 13.36 -9.64
N SER A 97 -7.46 14.54 -10.26
CA SER A 97 -7.32 15.79 -9.51
C SER A 97 -8.69 16.22 -8.99
N MET A 98 -8.77 16.50 -7.69
CA MET A 98 -10.00 17.01 -7.05
C MET A 98 -10.04 18.54 -7.01
N ILE A 99 -8.94 19.19 -7.40
CA ILE A 99 -8.77 20.63 -7.31
C ILE A 99 -8.24 21.10 -8.65
N ASP A 100 -8.95 22.05 -9.26
CA ASP A 100 -8.48 22.80 -10.41
C ASP A 100 -7.72 24.02 -9.89
N ILE A 101 -6.42 24.12 -10.22
CA ILE A 101 -5.53 25.18 -9.76
C ILE A 101 -4.84 25.76 -10.98
N ASP A 102 -5.02 27.06 -11.21
CA ASP A 102 -4.32 27.76 -12.29
C ASP A 102 -2.81 27.52 -12.21
N GLY A 103 -2.23 27.11 -13.34
CA GLY A 103 -0.81 26.78 -13.45
C GLY A 103 -0.45 25.32 -13.09
N PHE A 104 -1.42 24.46 -12.79
CA PHE A 104 -1.23 23.02 -12.67
C PHE A 104 -1.86 22.30 -13.87
N ALA A 105 -1.07 21.51 -14.58
CA ALA A 105 -1.54 20.69 -15.69
C ALA A 105 -2.28 19.44 -15.21
N GLU A 106 -2.95 18.75 -16.13
CA GLU A 106 -3.50 17.43 -15.85
C GLU A 106 -2.39 16.44 -15.49
N LEU A 107 -2.65 15.63 -14.45
CA LEU A 107 -1.68 14.64 -13.98
C LEU A 107 -1.56 13.48 -14.99
N PRO A 108 -0.33 13.05 -15.33
CA PRO A 108 -0.13 11.92 -16.22
C PRO A 108 -0.57 10.60 -15.56
N PRO A 109 -0.78 9.52 -16.34
CA PRO A 109 -0.99 8.18 -15.79
C PRO A 109 0.17 7.75 -14.89
N PHE A 110 -0.14 7.13 -13.77
CA PHE A 110 0.83 6.59 -12.82
C PHE A 110 0.95 5.07 -12.98
N THR A 111 2.19 4.59 -13.01
CA THR A 111 2.49 3.17 -12.81
C THR A 111 2.41 2.87 -11.32
N VAL A 112 1.49 1.99 -10.92
CA VAL A 112 1.33 1.56 -9.52
C VAL A 112 1.46 0.06 -9.41
N MET A 113 1.87 -0.41 -8.23
CA MET A 113 1.85 -1.84 -7.93
C MET A 113 0.44 -2.43 -8.13
N SER A 114 0.35 -3.64 -8.66
CA SER A 114 -0.94 -4.33 -8.86
C SER A 114 -1.73 -4.42 -7.56
N LEU A 115 -3.06 -4.50 -7.64
CA LEU A 115 -3.89 -4.71 -6.45
C LEU A 115 -3.57 -6.02 -5.73
N ALA A 116 -3.26 -7.09 -6.46
CA ALA A 116 -2.86 -8.37 -5.88
C ALA A 116 -1.58 -8.25 -5.04
N ASP A 117 -0.54 -7.60 -5.58
CA ASP A 117 0.71 -7.37 -4.86
C ASP A 117 0.52 -6.43 -3.65
N GLN A 118 -0.34 -5.40 -3.76
CA GLN A 118 -0.72 -4.53 -2.64
C GLN A 118 -1.44 -5.30 -1.53
N ILE A 119 -2.39 -6.17 -1.88
CA ILE A 119 -3.10 -7.03 -0.91
C ILE A 119 -2.10 -7.94 -0.21
N GLY A 120 -1.24 -8.62 -0.97
CA GLY A 120 -0.21 -9.50 -0.42
C GLY A 120 0.68 -8.77 0.58
N ASP A 121 1.18 -7.58 0.22
CA ASP A 121 2.00 -6.76 1.11
C ASP A 121 1.27 -6.39 2.41
N LYS A 122 0.01 -5.95 2.31
CA LYS A 122 -0.81 -5.55 3.47
C LYS A 122 -1.08 -6.71 4.40
N VAL A 123 -1.56 -7.84 3.88
CA VAL A 123 -1.84 -9.05 4.66
C VAL A 123 -0.59 -9.50 5.40
N ALA A 124 0.53 -9.56 4.70
CA ALA A 124 1.77 -10.00 5.30
C ALA A 124 2.33 -8.99 6.32
N ALA A 125 2.13 -7.68 6.14
CA ALA A 125 2.48 -6.66 7.14
C ALA A 125 1.58 -6.72 8.39
N MET A 126 0.33 -7.16 8.26
CA MET A 126 -0.55 -7.42 9.41
C MET A 126 -0.08 -8.60 10.25
N TYR A 127 0.44 -9.66 9.63
CA TYR A 127 0.84 -10.89 10.32
C TYR A 127 2.33 -10.98 10.64
N GLN A 128 3.15 -10.05 10.15
CA GLN A 128 4.56 -10.01 10.48
C GLN A 128 4.78 -9.76 11.98
N LEU A 129 5.68 -10.55 12.57
CA LEU A 129 6.12 -10.36 13.94
C LEU A 129 7.40 -9.52 13.96
N TYR A 130 7.51 -8.67 14.97
CA TYR A 130 8.60 -7.72 15.16
C TYR A 130 9.34 -7.96 16.47
N GLY A 131 10.41 -7.19 16.67
CA GLY A 131 11.29 -7.24 17.84
C GLY A 131 12.38 -8.30 17.71
N ALA A 132 13.37 -8.26 18.60
CA ALA A 132 14.56 -9.11 18.54
C ALA A 132 14.27 -10.62 18.57
N ARG A 133 13.10 -11.03 19.07
CA ARG A 133 12.66 -12.43 19.14
C ARG A 133 11.56 -12.79 18.14
N ASN A 134 11.20 -11.90 17.21
CA ASN A 134 10.10 -12.08 16.26
C ASN A 134 8.80 -12.57 16.92
N ASN A 135 8.41 -11.93 18.03
CA ASN A 135 7.27 -12.35 18.84
C ASN A 135 6.31 -11.21 19.19
N THR A 136 6.58 -10.00 18.68
CA THR A 136 5.71 -8.84 18.89
C THR A 136 4.75 -8.73 17.71
N PRO A 137 3.43 -8.89 17.91
CA PRO A 137 2.46 -8.72 16.84
C PRO A 137 2.53 -7.35 16.18
N SER A 138 2.25 -7.31 14.87
CA SER A 138 2.06 -6.06 14.14
C SER A 138 0.97 -5.20 14.76
N THR A 139 1.13 -3.88 14.64
CA THR A 139 0.13 -2.87 15.02
C THR A 139 -0.35 -2.08 13.80
N ARG A 140 -0.18 -2.64 12.59
CA ARG A 140 -0.59 -2.05 11.33
C ARG A 140 -2.10 -2.17 11.10
N TYR A 141 -2.88 -1.61 12.02
CA TYR A 141 -4.35 -1.66 11.98
C TYR A 141 -4.93 -1.04 10.71
N HIS A 142 -4.27 0.00 10.20
CA HIS A 142 -4.68 0.68 8.97
C HIS A 142 -4.60 -0.23 7.72
N ASP A 143 -3.79 -1.29 7.73
CA ASP A 143 -3.74 -2.20 6.59
C ASP A 143 -5.04 -3.01 6.45
N LEU A 144 -5.73 -3.33 7.56
CA LEU A 144 -7.07 -3.93 7.51
C LEU A 144 -8.10 -2.95 6.93
N VAL A 145 -7.98 -1.66 7.28
CA VAL A 145 -8.81 -0.60 6.67
C VAL A 145 -8.58 -0.53 5.16
N ASP A 146 -7.31 -0.50 4.73
CA ASP A 146 -6.94 -0.42 3.33
C ASP A 146 -7.43 -1.66 2.54
N LEU A 147 -7.35 -2.86 3.13
CA LEU A 147 -7.90 -4.08 2.54
C LEU A 147 -9.42 -3.97 2.33
N HIS A 148 -10.17 -3.47 3.32
CA HIS A 148 -11.61 -3.23 3.16
C HIS A 148 -11.93 -2.22 2.07
N LEU A 149 -11.13 -1.15 1.96
CA LEU A 149 -11.30 -0.17 0.89
C LEU A 149 -11.06 -0.78 -0.50
N ILE A 150 -10.08 -1.69 -0.62
CA ILE A 150 -9.74 -2.39 -1.86
C ILE A 150 -10.85 -3.38 -2.25
N ILE A 151 -11.19 -4.34 -1.38
CA ILE A 151 -12.13 -5.42 -1.71
C ILE A 151 -13.57 -4.92 -1.93
N ALA A 152 -13.92 -3.75 -1.38
CA ALA A 152 -15.23 -3.14 -1.60
C ALA A 152 -15.36 -2.42 -2.94
N ARG A 153 -14.25 -2.19 -3.68
CA ARG A 153 -14.25 -1.31 -4.86
C ARG A 153 -13.76 -1.97 -6.13
N PHE A 154 -12.84 -2.94 -6.02
CA PHE A 154 -12.15 -3.45 -7.19
C PHE A 154 -12.41 -4.94 -7.41
N PRO A 155 -12.54 -5.37 -8.68
CA PRO A 155 -12.43 -6.78 -9.01
C PRO A 155 -11.01 -7.26 -8.72
N ILE A 156 -10.87 -8.41 -8.07
CA ILE A 156 -9.57 -8.97 -7.69
C ILE A 156 -9.43 -10.39 -8.22
N ASP A 157 -8.34 -10.67 -8.92
CA ASP A 157 -8.04 -12.02 -9.41
C ASP A 157 -7.48 -12.92 -8.30
N ALA A 158 -8.06 -14.11 -8.15
CA ALA A 158 -7.66 -15.07 -7.13
C ALA A 158 -6.24 -15.61 -7.34
N ALA A 159 -5.90 -15.99 -8.58
CA ALA A 159 -4.61 -16.61 -8.89
C ALA A 159 -3.45 -15.64 -8.62
N SER A 160 -3.60 -14.39 -9.07
CA SER A 160 -2.66 -13.30 -8.85
C SER A 160 -2.49 -12.99 -7.36
N THR A 161 -3.59 -12.96 -6.60
CA THR A 161 -3.54 -12.66 -5.16
C THR A 161 -2.93 -13.81 -4.37
N ALA A 162 -3.25 -15.06 -4.71
CA ALA A 162 -2.62 -16.24 -4.10
C ALA A 162 -1.10 -16.26 -4.37
N ALA A 163 -0.68 -15.97 -5.60
CA ALA A 163 0.73 -15.84 -5.95
C ALA A 163 1.42 -14.70 -5.18
N ALA A 164 0.75 -13.56 -4.99
CA ALA A 164 1.27 -12.45 -4.18
C ALA A 164 1.44 -12.85 -2.71
N LEU A 165 0.47 -13.53 -2.10
CA LEU A 165 0.57 -14.02 -0.72
C LEU A 165 1.75 -14.99 -0.55
N GLN A 166 1.91 -15.94 -1.48
CA GLN A 166 3.05 -16.87 -1.49
C GLN A 166 4.39 -16.14 -1.62
N LEU A 167 4.49 -15.19 -2.55
CA LEU A 167 5.69 -14.38 -2.74
C LEU A 167 6.09 -13.63 -1.47
N GLN A 168 5.13 -13.13 -0.69
CA GLN A 168 5.42 -12.46 0.57
C GLN A 168 5.93 -13.41 1.65
N GLN A 169 5.41 -14.65 1.73
CA GLN A 169 5.97 -15.65 2.63
C GLN A 169 7.41 -16.03 2.23
N HIS A 170 7.69 -16.16 0.94
CA HIS A 170 9.06 -16.41 0.46
C HIS A 170 10.03 -15.27 0.77
N ARG A 171 9.57 -14.02 0.66
CA ARG A 171 10.39 -12.83 0.93
C ARG A 171 10.66 -12.58 2.40
N ARG A 172 9.78 -13.05 3.29
CA ARG A 172 9.82 -12.75 4.72
C ARG A 172 10.05 -14.06 5.48
N PRO A 173 11.32 -14.43 5.78
CA PRO A 173 11.66 -15.77 6.32
C PRO A 173 10.93 -16.18 7.61
N ASN A 174 10.46 -15.19 8.39
CA ASN A 174 9.75 -15.42 9.66
C ASN A 174 8.25 -15.14 9.58
N LEU A 175 7.70 -15.02 8.37
CA LEU A 175 6.27 -14.84 8.16
C LEU A 175 5.60 -16.20 7.93
N THR A 176 4.64 -16.52 8.80
CA THR A 176 3.65 -17.57 8.54
C THR A 176 2.29 -16.92 8.50
N LEU A 177 1.64 -16.95 7.33
CA LEU A 177 0.25 -16.52 7.23
C LEU A 177 -0.65 -17.56 7.91
N PRO A 178 -1.74 -17.13 8.57
CA PRO A 178 -2.68 -18.07 9.16
C PRO A 178 -3.50 -18.77 8.06
N ALA A 179 -4.03 -19.96 8.36
CA ALA A 179 -4.94 -20.68 7.44
C ALA A 179 -6.31 -20.00 7.30
N ALA A 180 -6.68 -19.16 8.27
CA ALA A 180 -7.88 -18.35 8.27
C ALA A 180 -7.58 -17.02 8.96
N VAL A 181 -8.23 -15.97 8.51
CA VAL A 181 -8.09 -14.63 9.04
C VAL A 181 -8.42 -14.62 10.53
N ARG A 182 -7.51 -14.04 11.30
CA ARG A 182 -7.65 -13.85 12.75
C ARG A 182 -6.87 -12.63 13.20
N SER A 183 -7.22 -12.11 14.38
CA SER A 183 -6.48 -11.01 14.99
C SER A 183 -4.99 -11.37 15.15
N PRO A 184 -4.04 -10.55 14.63
CA PRO A 184 -2.62 -10.78 14.84
C PRO A 184 -2.18 -10.69 16.31
N GLY A 185 -2.91 -9.95 17.15
CA GLY A 185 -2.59 -9.82 18.57
C GLY A 185 -3.63 -9.03 19.38
N PRO A 186 -3.54 -9.05 20.73
CA PRO A 186 -4.57 -8.50 21.61
C PRO A 186 -4.79 -6.99 21.46
N GLN A 187 -3.80 -6.24 20.98
CA GLN A 187 -3.91 -4.79 20.83
C GLN A 187 -4.87 -4.36 19.71
N TRP A 188 -5.16 -5.26 18.75
CA TRP A 188 -6.03 -4.97 17.61
C TRP A 188 -7.46 -4.61 18.02
N ALA A 189 -7.99 -5.26 19.07
CA ALA A 189 -9.34 -5.00 19.55
C ALA A 189 -9.55 -3.53 19.98
N ALA A 190 -8.50 -2.90 20.51
CA ALA A 190 -8.51 -1.50 20.92
C ALA A 190 -8.02 -0.54 19.82
N GLY A 191 -7.10 -0.99 18.96
CA GLY A 191 -6.45 -0.18 17.93
C GLY A 191 -7.31 0.02 16.68
N TYR A 192 -7.81 -1.07 16.10
CA TYR A 192 -8.50 -1.04 14.80
C TYR A 192 -9.75 -0.15 14.76
N PRO A 193 -10.65 -0.16 15.77
CA PRO A 193 -11.86 0.67 15.72
C PRO A 193 -11.58 2.17 15.55
N LYS A 194 -10.41 2.64 16.00
CA LYS A 194 -10.01 4.05 15.85
C LYS A 194 -9.67 4.38 14.40
N GLU A 195 -8.86 3.53 13.76
CA GLU A 195 -8.49 3.68 12.35
C GLU A 195 -9.71 3.55 11.43
N ALA A 196 -10.58 2.57 11.67
CA ALA A 196 -11.79 2.35 10.88
C ALA A 196 -12.74 3.56 10.89
N ARG A 197 -12.89 4.21 12.06
CA ARG A 197 -13.67 5.45 12.21
C ARG A 197 -13.00 6.63 11.51
N ALA A 198 -11.69 6.80 11.67
CA ALA A 198 -10.94 7.87 11.04
C ALA A 198 -11.00 7.80 9.51
N ALA A 199 -10.97 6.58 8.96
CA ALA A 199 -11.14 6.31 7.54
C ALA A 199 -12.61 6.32 7.07
N LYS A 200 -13.57 6.59 7.96
CA LYS A 200 -15.02 6.66 7.65
C LYS A 200 -15.55 5.39 6.95
N LEU A 201 -15.06 4.21 7.34
CA LEU A 201 -15.65 2.95 6.90
C LEU A 201 -17.11 2.85 7.36
N ALA A 202 -17.89 1.96 6.73
CA ALA A 202 -19.24 1.64 7.18
C ALA A 202 -19.25 1.24 8.67
N ALA A 203 -20.25 1.68 9.43
CA ALA A 203 -20.29 1.53 10.89
C ALA A 203 -20.14 0.08 11.37
N ARG A 204 -20.65 -0.91 10.60
CA ARG A 204 -20.47 -2.34 10.91
C ARG A 204 -18.99 -2.75 10.95
N LEU A 205 -18.16 -2.17 10.07
CA LEU A 205 -16.72 -2.43 9.99
C LEU A 205 -15.92 -1.68 11.07
N HIS A 206 -16.57 -0.99 12.02
CA HIS A 206 -15.85 -0.37 13.14
C HIS A 206 -15.53 -1.37 14.25
N THR A 207 -16.17 -2.55 14.25
CA THR A 207 -15.82 -3.64 15.16
C THR A 207 -14.81 -4.56 14.48
N LEU A 208 -13.86 -5.07 15.26
CA LEU A 208 -12.80 -5.94 14.73
C LEU A 208 -13.36 -7.27 14.22
N ASP A 209 -14.36 -7.83 14.92
CA ASP A 209 -14.94 -9.12 14.58
C ASP A 209 -15.70 -9.06 13.25
N GLU A 210 -16.52 -8.02 13.02
CA GLU A 210 -17.23 -7.84 11.74
C GLU A 210 -16.26 -7.53 10.59
N ALA A 211 -15.22 -6.74 10.86
CA ALA A 211 -14.18 -6.48 9.87
C ALA A 211 -13.48 -7.78 9.44
N PHE A 212 -13.10 -8.63 10.40
CA PHE A 212 -12.52 -9.92 10.05
C PHE A 212 -13.50 -10.89 9.42
N ALA A 213 -14.77 -10.91 9.82
CA ALA A 213 -15.79 -11.73 9.17
C ALA A 213 -15.93 -11.39 7.68
N VAL A 214 -16.00 -10.10 7.34
CA VAL A 214 -16.06 -9.66 5.94
C VAL A 214 -14.74 -9.93 5.21
N LEU A 215 -13.59 -9.75 5.85
CA LEU A 215 -12.31 -10.06 5.22
C LEU A 215 -12.15 -11.57 4.98
N ALA A 216 -12.66 -12.42 5.87
CA ALA A 216 -12.60 -13.87 5.77
C ALA A 216 -13.31 -14.40 4.51
N GLU A 217 -14.47 -13.85 4.15
CA GLU A 217 -15.19 -14.21 2.90
C GLU A 217 -14.32 -14.03 1.65
N PHE A 218 -13.45 -13.01 1.66
CA PHE A 218 -12.48 -12.76 0.59
C PHE A 218 -11.21 -13.61 0.74
N LEU A 219 -10.58 -13.60 1.91
CA LEU A 219 -9.19 -13.99 2.09
C LEU A 219 -9.00 -15.45 2.52
N ASP A 220 -9.94 -16.02 3.30
CA ASP A 220 -9.80 -17.40 3.81
C ASP A 220 -9.66 -18.44 2.68
N PRO A 221 -10.48 -18.38 1.60
CA PRO A 221 -10.33 -19.32 0.49
C PRO A 221 -8.97 -19.23 -0.23
N LEU A 222 -8.32 -18.06 -0.18
CA LEU A 222 -6.97 -17.88 -0.74
C LEU A 222 -5.89 -18.38 0.23
N LEU A 223 -6.09 -18.22 1.53
CA LEU A 223 -5.15 -18.64 2.58
C LEU A 223 -5.12 -20.16 2.76
N ASP A 224 -6.28 -20.81 2.71
CA ASP A 224 -6.40 -22.26 2.82
C ASP A 224 -6.19 -23.01 1.49
N GLY A 225 -6.11 -22.26 0.38
CA GLY A 225 -5.86 -22.78 -0.96
C GLY A 225 -7.08 -23.43 -1.63
N THR A 226 -8.27 -23.32 -1.05
CA THR A 226 -9.52 -23.81 -1.66
C THR A 226 -9.94 -22.99 -2.88
N ARG A 227 -9.42 -21.76 -3.01
CA ARG A 227 -9.60 -20.86 -4.15
C ARG A 227 -8.28 -20.57 -4.84
N THR A 228 -8.17 -20.98 -6.10
CA THR A 228 -6.99 -20.75 -6.95
C THR A 228 -7.28 -20.00 -8.25
N SER A 229 -8.56 -19.73 -8.54
CA SER A 229 -9.02 -19.02 -9.74
C SER A 229 -10.33 -18.26 -9.46
N GLY A 230 -10.80 -17.47 -10.41
CA GLY A 230 -12.00 -16.65 -10.28
C GLY A 230 -11.72 -15.20 -9.89
N ILE A 231 -12.77 -14.38 -9.94
CA ILE A 231 -12.70 -12.94 -9.68
C ILE A 231 -13.54 -12.63 -8.44
N TRP A 232 -12.98 -11.88 -7.51
CA TRP A 232 -13.76 -11.29 -6.42
C TRP A 232 -14.62 -10.18 -7.00
N GLU A 233 -15.93 -10.27 -6.80
CA GLU A 233 -16.84 -9.24 -7.27
C GLU A 233 -17.19 -8.26 -6.14
N PRO A 234 -16.72 -7.00 -6.20
CA PRO A 234 -16.85 -6.06 -5.09
C PRO A 234 -18.31 -5.72 -4.74
N LEU A 235 -19.20 -5.69 -5.74
CA LEU A 235 -20.62 -5.41 -5.53
C LEU A 235 -21.37 -6.56 -4.86
N ARG A 236 -20.99 -7.81 -5.17
CA ARG A 236 -21.60 -9.01 -4.57
C ARG A 236 -20.94 -9.41 -3.26
N GLN A 237 -19.75 -8.88 -2.98
CA GLN A 237 -18.87 -9.31 -1.90
C GLN A 237 -18.69 -10.84 -1.90
N SER A 238 -18.42 -11.39 -3.08
CA SER A 238 -18.28 -12.83 -3.25
C SER A 238 -17.35 -13.15 -4.42
N TRP A 239 -16.76 -14.34 -4.38
CA TRP A 239 -16.01 -14.88 -5.50
C TRP A 239 -16.96 -15.39 -6.60
N SER A 240 -16.66 -15.05 -7.85
CA SER A 240 -17.29 -15.64 -9.04
C SER A 240 -16.32 -16.58 -9.72
N ASP A 241 -16.82 -17.74 -10.16
CA ASP A 241 -16.07 -18.62 -11.05
C ASP A 241 -15.94 -17.98 -12.44
N LEU A 242 -14.88 -18.34 -13.16
CA LEU A 242 -14.67 -17.92 -14.56
C LEU A 242 -15.53 -18.73 -15.52
#